data_AF-A0A8T2Q2Y7-F1
#
_entry.id   AF-A0A8T2Q2Y7-F1
#
_cell.length_a   1.000
_cell.length_b   1.000
_cell.length_c   1.000
_cell.angle_alpha   90.00
_cell.angle_beta   90.00
_cell.angle_gamma   90.00
#
_symmetry.space_group_name_H-M   'P 1'
#
loop_
_entity.id
_entity.type
_entity.pdbx_description
1 polymer ?
#
loop_
_entity_poly.entity_id
_entity_poly.type
_entity_poly.pdbx_seq_one_letter_code
_entity_poly.pdbx_strand_id
1 'polypeptide(L)' 'MNTLDALLRVCKLITTPLEHSLDSQRARRFDTSSVSGISVADLGCEPILHMKHFQSKGSLPQSSVEQILSGSVRA' A
#
# COMPACT_ATOMS: atom_id res chain seq x y z
N MET A 1 3.31 11.70 -8.00
CA MET A 1 2.41 12.46 -7.11
C MET A 1 1.15 12.80 -7.90
N ASN A 2 -0.04 12.65 -7.33
CA ASN A 2 -1.28 13.07 -8.01
C ASN A 2 -1.34 14.60 -8.07
N THR A 3 -1.76 15.17 -9.22
CA THR A 3 -1.89 16.62 -9.40
C THR A 3 -3.35 17.07 -9.26
N LEU A 4 -3.57 18.34 -8.95
CA LEU A 4 -4.91 18.93 -8.89
C LEU A 4 -5.65 18.80 -10.24
N ASP A 5 -4.96 19.02 -11.36
CA ASP A 5 -5.51 18.85 -12.69
C ASP A 5 -6.00 17.43 -12.97
N ALA A 6 -5.27 16.42 -12.46
CA ALA A 6 -5.70 15.03 -12.57
C ALA A 6 -7.02 14.80 -11.80
N LEU A 7 -7.14 15.33 -10.59
CA LEU A 7 -8.36 15.24 -9.80
C LEU A 7 -9.55 15.92 -10.50
N LEU A 8 -9.37 17.15 -10.99
CA LEU A 8 -10.43 17.89 -11.67
C LEU A 8 -10.89 17.19 -12.97
N ARG A 9 -9.99 16.52 -13.69
CA ARG A 9 -10.35 15.69 -14.85
C ARG A 9 -11.25 14.52 -14.45
N VAL A 10 -10.92 13.81 -13.36
CA VAL A 10 -11.74 12.71 -12.85
C VAL A 10 -13.12 13.21 -12.42
N CYS A 11 -13.19 14.30 -11.64
CA CYS A 11 -14.45 14.90 -11.20
C CYS A 11 -15.38 15.30 -12.34
N LYS A 12 -14.84 15.73 -13.49
CA LYS A 12 -15.63 16.07 -14.68
C LYS A 12 -16.20 14.87 -15.43
N LEU A 13 -15.64 13.67 -15.22
CA LEU A 13 -16.03 12.44 -15.93
C LEU A 13 -17.00 11.57 -15.12
N ILE A 14 -16.99 11.70 -13.79
CA ILE A 14 -17.94 11.03 -12.88
C ILE A 14 -19.37 11.49 -13.22
N THR A 15 -20.33 10.56 -13.19
CA THR A 15 -21.75 10.74 -13.57
C THR A 15 -22.01 11.20 -15.00
N THR A 16 -21.01 11.09 -15.88
CA THR A 16 -21.16 11.33 -17.32
C THR A 16 -21.16 10.02 -18.10
N PRO A 17 -21.66 10.00 -19.36
CA PRO A 17 -21.53 8.83 -20.23
C PRO A 17 -20.08 8.36 -20.46
N LEU A 18 -19.09 9.23 -20.20
CA LEU A 18 -17.66 8.96 -20.37
C LEU A 18 -17.00 8.36 -19.13
N GLU A 19 -17.76 8.06 -18.07
CA GLU A 19 -17.23 7.52 -16.81
C GLU A 19 -16.41 6.23 -17.01
N HIS A 20 -16.79 5.38 -17.97
CA HIS A 20 -16.05 4.17 -18.36
C HIS A 20 -14.58 4.45 -18.76
N SER A 21 -14.26 5.67 -19.21
CA SER A 21 -12.87 6.05 -19.52
C SER A 21 -11.97 6.04 -18.27
N LEU A 22 -12.55 6.13 -17.07
CA LEU A 22 -11.86 6.05 -15.79
C LEU A 22 -11.47 4.64 -15.38
N ASP A 23 -11.96 3.58 -16.04
CA ASP A 23 -11.62 2.20 -15.69
C ASP A 23 -10.12 1.92 -15.77
N SER A 24 -9.43 2.56 -16.71
CA SER A 24 -7.96 2.51 -16.85
C SER A 24 -7.21 3.12 -15.65
N GLN A 25 -7.87 4.03 -14.92
CA GLN A 25 -7.33 4.73 -13.76
C GLN A 25 -7.74 4.08 -12.43
N ARG A 26 -8.50 2.98 -12.49
CA ARG A 26 -8.95 2.27 -11.29
C ARG A 26 -7.74 1.69 -10.57
N ALA A 27 -7.68 1.94 -9.26
CA ALA A 27 -6.64 1.37 -8.43
C ALA A 27 -6.62 -0.15 -8.58
N ARG A 28 -5.43 -0.71 -8.80
CA ARG A 28 -5.25 -2.16 -8.88
C ARG A 28 -5.68 -2.77 -7.54
N ARG A 29 -6.58 -3.73 -7.62
CA ARG A 29 -7.02 -4.53 -6.49
C ARG A 29 -6.04 -5.67 -6.29
N PHE A 30 -5.52 -5.83 -5.07
CA PHE A 30 -4.55 -6.87 -4.71
C PHE A 30 -5.22 -8.12 -4.13
N ASP A 31 -6.55 -8.21 -4.28
CA ASP A 31 -7.44 -9.18 -3.63
C ASP A 31 -7.05 -10.65 -3.86
N THR A 32 -6.33 -10.95 -4.95
CA THR A 32 -5.85 -12.30 -5.31
C THR A 32 -4.33 -12.38 -5.44
N SER A 33 -3.61 -11.30 -5.11
CA SER A 33 -2.16 -11.23 -5.24
C SER A 33 -1.52 -11.75 -3.97
N SER A 34 -0.82 -12.89 -4.06
CA SER A 34 0.01 -13.41 -2.97
C SER A 34 1.47 -13.45 -3.40
N VAL A 35 2.37 -13.03 -2.52
CA VAL A 35 3.82 -13.26 -2.67
C VAL A 35 4.21 -14.30 -1.65
N SER A 36 4.87 -15.38 -2.09
CA SER A 36 5.30 -16.48 -1.21
C SER A 36 4.17 -17.11 -0.35
N GLY A 37 2.91 -17.05 -0.83
CA GLY A 37 1.74 -17.55 -0.11
C GLY A 37 1.12 -16.59 0.93
N ILE A 38 1.67 -15.39 1.08
CA ILE A 38 1.15 -14.32 1.95
C ILE A 38 0.42 -13.29 1.08
N SER A 39 -0.75 -12.80 1.51
CA SER A 39 -1.47 -11.79 0.74
C SER A 39 -0.66 -10.50 0.69
N VAL A 40 -0.69 -9.82 -0.47
CA VAL A 40 -0.01 -8.52 -0.63
C VAL A 40 -0.58 -7.47 0.33
N ALA A 41 -1.85 -7.59 0.72
CA ALA A 41 -2.44 -6.71 1.74
C ALA A 41 -1.78 -6.91 3.11
N ASP A 42 -1.54 -8.16 3.52
CA ASP A 42 -0.87 -8.47 4.79
C ASP A 42 0.59 -8.01 4.79
N LEU A 43 1.30 -8.22 3.68
CA LEU A 43 2.67 -7.69 3.49
C LEU A 43 2.70 -6.16 3.54
N GLY A 44 1.72 -5.49 2.94
CA GLY A 44 1.62 -4.02 2.97
C GLY A 44 1.26 -3.45 4.34
N CYS A 45 0.54 -4.21 5.17
CA CYS A 45 0.16 -3.80 6.51
C CYS A 45 1.27 -3.99 7.55
N GLU A 46 2.18 -4.95 7.36
CA GLU A 46 3.23 -5.26 8.34
C GLU A 46 4.15 -4.05 8.66
N PRO A 47 4.66 -3.28 7.68
CA PRO A 47 5.40 -2.05 7.95
C PRO A 47 4.58 -0.98 8.71
N ILE A 48 3.28 -0.88 8.44
CA ILE A 48 2.39 0.07 9.12
C ILE A 48 2.23 -0.31 10.60
N LEU A 49 2.05 -1.61 10.88
CA LEU A 49 1.95 -2.13 12.24
C LEU A 49 3.26 -1.94 13.01
N HIS A 50 4.41 -2.18 12.36
CA HIS A 50 5.72 -1.90 12.94
C HIS A 50 5.90 -0.42 13.28
N MET A 51 5.51 0.47 12.37
CA MET A 51 5.60 1.91 12.60
C MET A 51 4.70 2.36 13.76
N LYS A 52 3.46 1.85 13.82
CA LYS A 52 2.52 2.15 14.91
C LYS A 52 3.05 1.64 16.26
N HIS A 53 3.64 0.45 16.29
CA HIS A 53 4.27 -0.10 17.48
C HIS A 53 5.43 0.79 17.95
N PHE A 54 6.32 1.17 17.04
CA PHE A 54 7.43 2.07 17.33
C PHE A 54 6.96 3.42 17.86
N GLN A 55 5.96 4.04 17.23
CA GLN A 55 5.38 5.30 17.69
C GLN A 55 4.79 5.19 19.11
N SER A 56 4.21 4.04 19.45
CA SER A 56 3.63 3.82 20.79
C SER A 56 4.68 3.47 21.86
N LYS A 57 5.76 2.79 21.50
CA LYS A 57 6.73 2.20 22.45
C LYS A 57 8.08 2.91 22.48
N GLY A 58 8.38 3.72 21.47
CA GLY A 58 9.68 4.38 21.29
C GLY A 58 10.82 3.46 20.87
N SER A 59 10.54 2.18 20.62
CA SER A 59 11.54 1.18 20.23
C SER A 59 10.97 0.19 19.21
N LEU A 60 11.86 -0.35 18.38
CA LEU A 60 11.51 -1.41 17.44
C LEU A 60 11.48 -2.75 18.18
N PRO A 61 10.62 -3.70 17.75
CA PRO A 61 10.71 -5.07 18.22
C PRO A 61 12.10 -5.64 17.97
N GLN A 62 12.65 -6.35 18.95
CA GLN A 62 14.02 -6.88 18.87
C GLN A 62 14.21 -7.82 17.68
N SER A 63 13.19 -8.62 17.33
CA SER A 63 13.18 -9.47 16.14
C SER A 63 13.36 -8.68 14.83
N SER A 64 12.78 -7.48 14.73
CA SER A 64 12.92 -6.62 13.55
C SER A 64 14.32 -6.02 13.48
N VAL A 65 14.92 -5.66 14.62
CA VAL A 65 16.30 -5.16 14.70
C VAL A 65 17.29 -6.25 14.29
N GLU A 66 17.12 -7.47 14.82
CA GLU A 66 17.95 -8.63 14.47
C GLU A 66 17.84 -8.97 12.98
N GLN A 67 16.63 -8.92 12.40
CA GLN A 67 16.44 -9.09 10.96
C GLN A 67 17.21 -8.05 10.14
N ILE A 68 17.09 -6.75 10.48
CA ILE A 68 17.81 -5.68 9.79
C ILE A 68 19.32 -5.89 9.87
N LEU A 69 19.85 -6.21 11.06
CA LEU A 69 21.27 -6.43 11.28
C LEU A 69 21.79 -7.70 10.58
N SER A 70 20.96 -8.74 10.45
CA SER A 70 21.29 -9.98 9.75
C SER A 70 21.27 -9.85 8.21
N GLY A 71 20.76 -8.74 7.66
CA GLY A 71 20.59 -8.54 6.22
C GLY A 71 19.54 -9.45 5.57
N SER A 72 18.75 -10.18 6.36
CA SER A 72 17.72 -11.08 5.84
C SER A 72 16.43 -10.29 5.55
N VAL A 73 16.26 -9.90 4.29
CA VAL A 73 14.99 -9.37 3.78
C VAL A 73 14.10 -10.57 3.47
N ARG A 74 12.97 -10.72 4.18
CA ARG A 74 11.93 -11.68 3.76
C ARG A 74 11.38 -11.23 2.40
N ALA A 75 11.49 -12.12 1.41
CA ALA A 75 10.94 -11.96 0.06
C ALA A 75 9.46 -12.35 -0.01
#